data_AF-A0ABD4PYN8-F1
#
_entry.id   AF-A0ABD4PYN8-F1
#
_cell.length_a   1.000
_cell.length_b   1.000
_cell.length_c   1.000
_cell.angle_alpha   90.00
_cell.angle_beta   90.00
_cell.angle_gamma   90.00
#
_symmetry.space_group_name_H-M   'P 1'
#
loop_
_entity.id
_entity.type
_entity.pdbx_description
1 polymer ?
#
loop_
_entity_poly.entity_id
_entity_poly.type
_entity_poly.pdbx_seq_one_letter_code
_entity_poly.pdbx_strand_id
1 'polypeptide(L)' 'MKKREQIYTFLIDFIKEKGYQPTVREIAHAVNLKSSSSVYRHLEMLEKDG' A
#
# COMPACT_ATOMS: atom_id res chain seq x y z
N MET A 1 6.86 -13.09 -3.44
CA MET A 1 5.79 -12.38 -2.70
C MET A 1 5.17 -11.34 -3.62
N LYS A 2 3.84 -11.30 -3.74
CA LYS A 2 3.14 -10.34 -4.62
C LYS A 2 3.15 -8.95 -3.95
N LYS A 3 3.43 -7.90 -4.73
CA LYS A 3 3.52 -6.51 -4.23
C LYS A 3 2.26 -6.05 -3.48
N ARG A 4 1.09 -6.58 -3.87
CA ARG A 4 -0.21 -6.33 -3.23
C ARG A 4 -0.27 -6.79 -1.77
N GLU A 5 0.30 -7.97 -1.49
CA GLU A 5 0.35 -8.54 -0.14
C GLU A 5 1.22 -7.67 0.78
N GLN A 6 2.35 -7.18 0.27
CA GLN A 6 3.21 -6.25 1.01
C GLN A 6 2.50 -4.93 1.34
N ILE A 7 1.72 -4.39 0.39
CA ILE A 7 0.93 -3.17 0.60
C ILE A 7 -0.15 -3.41 1.67
N TYR A 8 -0.83 -4.57 1.63
CA TYR A 8 -1.87 -4.92 2.59
C TYR A 8 -1.31 -5.11 4.00
N THR A 9 -0.23 -5.88 4.15
CA THR A 9 0.43 -6.07 5.46
C THR A 9 0.93 -4.74 6.01
N PHE A 10 1.57 -3.92 5.16
CA PHE A 10 2.03 -2.59 5.55
C PHE A 10 0.87 -1.71 6.03
N LEU A 11 -0.27 -1.71 5.34
CA LEU A 11 -1.46 -0.95 5.74
C LEU A 11 -1.94 -1.32 7.15
N ILE A 12 -2.05 -2.62 7.43
CA ILE A 12 -2.50 -3.11 8.74
C ILE A 12 -1.51 -2.71 9.83
N ASP A 13 -0.23 -2.96 9.62
CA ASP A 13 0.80 -2.67 10.63
C ASP A 13 0.93 -1.17 10.86
N PHE A 14 0.88 -0.37 9.79
CA PHE A 14 0.94 1.08 9.89
C PHE A 14 -0.25 1.65 10.66
N ILE A 15 -1.47 1.19 10.40
CA ILE A 15 -2.65 1.66 11.15
C ILE A 15 -2.55 1.25 12.61
N LYS A 16 -2.10 0.02 12.91
CA LYS A 16 -1.91 -0.45 14.28
C LYS A 16 -0.85 0.37 15.04
N GLU A 17 0.22 0.76 14.37
CA GLU A 17 1.36 1.43 15.00
C GLU A 17 1.15 2.95 15.10
N LYS A 18 0.57 3.58 14.06
CA LYS A 18 0.42 5.04 13.95
C LYS A 18 -0.96 5.55 14.35
N GLY A 19 -1.98 4.69 14.31
CA GLY A 19 -3.37 5.07 14.60
C GLY A 19 -4.07 5.83 13.47
N TYR A 20 -3.47 5.93 12.28
CA TYR A 20 -4.06 6.57 11.11
C TYR A 20 -3.74 5.82 9.81
N GLN A 21 -4.53 6.08 8.76
CA GLN A 21 -4.34 5.47 7.45
C GLN A 21 -3.10 6.06 6.74
N PRO A 22 -2.18 5.24 6.21
CA PRO A 22 -1.03 5.74 5.47
C PRO A 22 -1.44 6.38 4.16
N THR A 23 -0.69 7.40 3.74
CA THR A 23 -0.85 8.04 2.44
C THR A 23 -0.21 7.21 1.32
N VAL A 24 -0.64 7.44 0.08
CA VAL A 24 -0.04 6.82 -1.13
C VAL A 24 1.47 7.05 -1.24
N ARG A 25 1.99 8.18 -0.71
CA ARG A 25 3.44 8.46 -0.66
C ARG A 25 4.15 7.60 0.38
N GLU A 26 3.57 7.43 1.56
CA GLU A 26 4.12 6.57 2.61
C GLU A 26 4.13 5.10 2.17
N ILE A 27 3.05 4.65 1.53
CA ILE A 27 2.98 3.30 0.94
C ILE A 27 4.07 3.15 -0.14
N ALA A 28 4.22 4.12 -1.05
CA ALA A 28 5.26 4.08 -2.09
C ALA A 28 6.66 3.95 -1.51
N HIS A 29 6.97 4.71 -0.46
CA HIS A 29 8.23 4.61 0.26
C HIS A 29 8.41 3.25 0.93
N ALA A 30 7.40 2.75 1.63
CA ALA A 30 7.47 1.49 2.37
C ALA A 30 7.64 0.26 1.48
N VAL A 31 6.99 0.22 0.32
CA VAL A 31 7.12 -0.90 -0.64
C VAL A 31 8.18 -0.66 -1.73
N ASN A 32 8.96 0.42 -1.58
CA ASN A 32 10.05 0.82 -2.46
C ASN A 32 9.60 0.92 -3.94
N LEU A 33 8.49 1.61 -4.16
CA LEU A 33 7.95 1.89 -5.48
C LEU A 33 8.39 3.29 -5.93
N LYS A 34 8.85 3.37 -7.18
CA LYS A 34 9.39 4.60 -7.77
C LYS A 34 8.36 5.70 -7.99
N SER A 35 7.07 5.37 -8.00
CA SER A 35 6.00 6.36 -8.19
C SER A 35 4.72 6.00 -7.44
N SER A 36 4.02 7.02 -6.96
CA SER A 36 2.67 6.90 -6.39
C SER A 36 1.67 6.33 -7.41
N SER A 37 1.88 6.56 -8.71
CA SER A 37 1.06 6.02 -9.79
C SER A 37 1.09 4.49 -9.84
N SER A 38 2.25 3.87 -9.56
CA SER A 38 2.36 2.41 -9.45
C SER A 38 1.61 1.88 -8.23
N VAL A 39 1.62 2.59 -7.10
CA VAL A 39 0.83 2.24 -5.91
C VAL A 39 -0.66 2.29 -6.24
N TYR A 40 -1.13 3.36 -6.90
CA TYR A 40 -2.53 3.52 -7.26
C TYR A 40 -3.04 2.37 -8.11
N ARG A 41 -2.25 1.94 -9.11
CA ARG A 41 -2.59 0.79 -9.96
C ARG A 41 -2.66 -0.53 -9.17
N HIS A 42 -1.80 -0.71 -8.17
CA HIS A 42 -1.87 -1.89 -7.30
C HIS A 42 -3.09 -1.86 -6.37
N LEU A 43 -3.49 -0.68 -5.89
CA LEU A 43 -4.70 -0.48 -5.08
C LEU A 43 -5.97 -0.70 -5.93
N GLU A 44 -6.03 -0.15 -7.14
CA GLU A 44 -7.17 -0.33 -8.05
C GLU A 44 -7.39 -1.81 -8.41
N MET A 45 -6.31 -2.56 -8.62
CA MET A 45 -6.41 -4.01 -8.83
C MET A 45 -6.84 -4.77 -7.56
N LEU A 46 -6.53 -4.29 -6.37
CA LEU A 46 -7.01 -4.88 -5.12
C LEU A 46 -8.52 -4.64 -4.94
N GLU A 47 -8.99 -3.44 -5.30
CA GLU A 47 -10.41 -3.09 -5.26
C GLU A 47 -11.22 -3.90 -6.30
N LYS A 48 -10.67 -4.11 -7.49
CA LYS A 48 -11.31 -4.90 -8.56
C LYS A 48 -11.36 -6.40 -8.33
N ASP A 49 -10.46 -6.93 -7.50
CA ASP A 49 -10.44 -8.37 -7.15
C ASP A 49 -11.33 -8.68 -5.93
N GLY A 50 -12.04 -7.69 -5.38
CA GLY A 50 -13.11 -7.85 -4.38
C GLY A 50 -14.49 -7.94 -5.01
#